data_AF-A0A1X0AI06-F1
#
_entry.id   AF-A0A1X0AI06-F1
#
_cell.length_a   1.000
_cell.length_b   1.000
_cell.length_c   1.000
_cell.angle_alpha   90.00
_cell.angle_beta   90.00
_cell.angle_gamma   90.00
#
_symmetry.space_group_name_H-M   'P 1'
#
loop_
_entity.id
_entity.type
_entity.pdbx_description
1 polymer ?
#
loop_
_entity_poly.entity_id
_entity_poly.type
_entity_poly.pdbx_seq_one_letter_code
_entity_poly.pdbx_strand_id
1 'polypeptide(L)'
;MSADGYVSQIERVLSSAVSIFPDPSNSVEWVGFARPTIEAGPGGGGRLAEALDQSHAEYARMTAEAEVVHAAIRDAAQSAADSARQAAQDMSGIRDAAHSQGSAIMPSEDLANAEPHDLKLLVETMDSKLEAAQNVIASTRDQFEQAAARLRARL
;
A
#
# COMPACT_ATOMS: atom_id res chain seq x y z
N MET A 1 13.60 5.24 -33.42
CA MET A 1 13.68 4.71 -32.04
C MET A 1 14.01 3.24 -32.18
N SER A 2 15.18 2.79 -31.72
CA SER A 2 15.63 1.39 -31.88
C SER A 2 14.91 0.47 -30.87
N ALA A 3 14.75 -0.80 -31.22
CA ALA A 3 14.15 -1.81 -30.33
C ALA A 3 14.88 -1.90 -28.97
N ASP A 4 16.20 -1.76 -29.02
CA ASP A 4 17.07 -1.72 -27.84
C ASP A 4 16.75 -0.57 -26.88
N GLY A 5 16.46 0.62 -27.43
CA GLY A 5 16.03 1.78 -26.65
C GLY A 5 14.64 1.59 -26.03
N TYR A 6 13.75 0.85 -26.69
CA TYR A 6 12.40 0.58 -26.20
C TYR A 6 12.39 -0.46 -25.07
N VAL A 7 13.13 -1.57 -25.20
CA VAL A 7 13.24 -2.60 -24.16
C VAL A 7 13.90 -2.01 -22.90
N SER A 8 15.01 -1.29 -23.07
CA SER A 8 15.67 -0.58 -21.96
C SER A 8 14.75 0.43 -21.26
N GLN A 9 13.87 1.09 -22.01
CA GLN A 9 12.89 2.02 -21.45
C GLN A 9 11.81 1.30 -20.64
N ILE A 10 11.33 0.15 -21.11
CA ILE A 10 10.37 -0.68 -20.38
C ILE A 10 10.99 -1.23 -19.10
N GLU A 11 12.22 -1.76 -19.14
CA GLU A 11 12.91 -2.23 -17.93
C GLU A 11 13.09 -1.11 -16.90
N ARG A 12 13.41 0.11 -17.35
CA ARG A 12 13.50 1.28 -16.48
C ARG A 12 12.15 1.63 -15.85
N VAL A 13 11.07 1.57 -16.62
CA VAL A 13 9.70 1.80 -16.11
C VAL A 13 9.33 0.73 -15.09
N LEU A 14 9.53 -0.55 -15.40
CA LEU A 14 9.24 -1.66 -14.49
C LEU A 14 10.06 -1.56 -13.19
N SER A 15 11.35 -1.22 -13.30
CA SER A 15 12.22 -1.00 -12.13
C SER A 15 11.77 0.19 -11.30
N SER A 16 11.34 1.28 -11.94
CA SER A 16 10.82 2.44 -11.20
C SER A 16 9.49 2.16 -10.50
N ALA A 17 8.65 1.30 -11.08
CA ALA A 17 7.35 0.94 -10.54
C ALA A 17 7.45 0.10 -9.26
N VAL A 18 8.50 -0.72 -9.11
CA VAL A 18 8.80 -1.43 -7.85
C VAL A 18 9.06 -0.43 -6.71
N SER A 19 9.74 0.68 -6.99
CA SER A 19 10.10 1.70 -5.99
C SER A 19 8.93 2.59 -5.54
N ILE A 20 7.76 2.49 -6.18
CA ILE A 20 6.56 3.25 -5.79
C ILE A 20 5.95 2.66 -4.52
N PHE A 21 6.19 1.36 -4.26
CA PHE A 21 5.67 0.70 -3.07
C PHE A 21 6.61 0.88 -1.88
N PRO A 22 6.08 1.28 -0.71
CA PRO A 22 6.89 1.47 0.50
C PRO A 22 7.59 0.17 0.92
N ASP A 23 8.83 0.31 1.42
CA ASP A 23 9.64 -0.83 1.88
C ASP A 23 8.91 -1.59 3.00
N PRO A 24 8.68 -2.91 2.85
CA PRO A 24 8.03 -3.75 3.86
C PRO A 24 8.69 -3.72 5.23
N SER A 25 9.96 -3.32 5.30
CA SER A 25 10.78 -3.28 6.51
C SER A 25 10.52 -2.05 7.38
N ASN A 26 9.89 -1.00 6.83
CA ASN A 26 9.53 0.20 7.58
C ASN A 26 8.12 0.04 8.17
N SER A 27 8.03 -0.58 9.35
CA SER A 27 6.80 -0.51 10.15
C SER A 27 6.63 0.91 10.73
N VAL A 28 5.47 1.53 10.50
CA VAL A 28 5.10 2.79 11.19
C VAL A 28 4.98 2.49 12.68
N GLU A 29 5.92 2.99 13.49
CA GLU A 29 5.87 2.87 14.95
C GLU A 29 4.77 3.80 15.48
N TRP A 30 3.64 3.22 15.88
CA TRP A 30 2.53 3.95 16.47
C TRP A 30 2.74 4.13 17.97
N VAL A 31 2.99 5.36 18.40
CA VAL A 31 3.05 5.73 19.82
C VAL A 31 1.63 5.65 20.40
N GLY A 32 1.39 4.69 21.29
CA GLY A 32 0.11 4.52 21.96
C GLY A 32 -0.22 5.75 22.82
N PHE A 33 -1.43 6.30 22.67
CA PHE A 33 -1.93 7.32 23.58
C PHE A 33 -2.12 6.70 24.97
N ALA A 34 -1.28 7.06 25.93
CA ALA A 34 -1.47 6.69 27.33
C ALA A 34 -2.80 7.26 27.84
N ARG A 35 -3.64 6.43 28.47
CA ARG A 35 -4.88 6.91 29.11
C ARG A 35 -4.53 7.96 30.18
N PRO A 36 -5.17 9.14 30.18
CA PRO A 36 -5.13 10.01 31.33
C PRO A 36 -5.74 9.29 32.55
N THR A 37 -4.99 9.19 33.64
CA THR A 37 -5.53 8.70 34.91
C THR A 37 -6.40 9.80 35.51
N ILE A 38 -7.71 9.56 35.62
CA ILE A 38 -8.64 10.49 36.29
C ILE A 38 -8.76 10.03 37.75
N GLU A 39 -8.33 10.87 38.69
CA GLU A 39 -8.51 10.62 40.12
C GLU A 39 -10.00 10.72 40.49
N ALA A 40 -10.48 9.81 41.37
CA ALA A 40 -11.84 9.87 41.85
C ALA A 40 -12.07 11.17 42.65
N GLY A 41 -13.12 11.92 42.28
CA GLY A 41 -13.49 13.15 42.96
C GLY A 41 -13.86 12.93 44.44
N PRO A 42 -13.74 13.96 45.29
CA PRO A 42 -14.04 13.85 46.72
C PRO A 42 -15.51 13.44 46.93
N GLY A 43 -15.72 12.34 47.65
CA GLY A 43 -17.05 11.80 47.92
C GLY A 43 -17.90 12.77 48.75
N GLY A 44 -19.06 13.15 48.22
CA GLY A 44 -20.03 13.98 48.94
C GLY A 44 -21.30 14.18 48.11
N GLY A 45 -22.44 13.66 48.57
CA GLY A 45 -23.71 13.75 47.86
C GLY A 45 -24.17 15.20 47.61
N GLY A 46 -24.57 15.51 46.38
CA GLY A 46 -25.05 16.81 45.94
C GLY A 46 -24.88 17.03 44.44
N ARG A 47 -25.37 18.16 43.90
CA ARG A 47 -25.29 18.53 42.47
C ARG A 47 -23.87 18.49 41.90
N LEU A 48 -22.84 18.65 42.74
CA LEU A 48 -21.43 18.56 42.35
C LEU A 48 -20.98 17.11 42.13
N ALA A 49 -21.40 16.16 42.97
CA ALA A 49 -21.13 14.74 42.75
C ALA A 49 -21.86 14.21 41.51
N GLU A 50 -23.10 14.65 41.29
CA GLU A 50 -23.85 14.29 40.09
C GLU A 50 -23.21 14.86 38.81
N ALA A 51 -22.68 16.10 38.87
CA ALA A 51 -21.92 16.69 37.78
C ALA A 51 -20.55 15.98 37.53
N LEU A 52 -19.88 15.50 38.59
CA LEU A 52 -18.66 14.71 38.48
C LEU A 52 -18.94 13.33 37.86
N ASP A 53 -20.00 12.66 38.27
CA ASP A 53 -20.42 11.37 37.68
C ASP A 53 -20.81 11.53 36.21
N GLN A 54 -21.53 12.61 35.84
CA GLN A 54 -21.84 12.92 34.44
C GLN A 54 -20.57 13.21 33.62
N SER A 55 -19.63 13.97 34.18
CA SER A 55 -18.33 14.24 33.56
C SER A 55 -17.54 12.94 33.34
N HIS A 56 -17.46 12.07 34.34
CA HIS A 56 -16.80 10.77 34.23
C HIS A 56 -17.45 9.87 33.19
N ALA A 57 -18.78 9.83 33.13
CA ALA A 57 -19.51 9.07 32.11
C ALA A 57 -19.23 9.60 30.69
N GLU A 58 -19.20 10.93 30.51
CA GLU A 58 -18.87 11.56 29.23
C GLU A 58 -17.42 11.30 28.82
N TYR A 59 -16.46 11.42 29.76
CA TYR A 59 -15.05 11.09 29.52
C TYR A 59 -14.86 9.61 29.16
N ALA A 60 -15.55 8.71 29.85
CA ALA A 60 -15.53 7.29 29.55
C ALA A 60 -16.08 7.01 28.13
N ARG A 61 -17.16 7.70 27.74
CA ARG A 61 -17.73 7.61 26.38
C ARG A 61 -16.74 8.12 25.32
N MET A 62 -16.16 9.31 25.52
CA MET A 62 -15.15 9.88 24.61
C MET A 62 -13.92 8.98 24.47
N THR A 63 -13.48 8.35 25.57
CA THR A 63 -12.35 7.42 25.54
C THR A 63 -12.68 6.17 24.72
N ALA A 64 -13.88 5.61 24.90
CA ALA A 64 -14.33 4.46 24.11
C ALA A 64 -14.48 4.80 22.62
N GLU A 65 -15.02 5.98 22.29
CA GLU A 65 -15.11 6.49 20.91
C GLU A 65 -13.71 6.65 20.28
N ALA A 66 -12.76 7.22 21.03
CA ALA A 66 -11.38 7.37 20.57
C ALA A 66 -10.68 6.02 20.34
N GLU A 67 -10.92 5.01 21.18
CA GLU A 67 -10.39 3.66 21.01
C GLU A 67 -10.92 3.00 19.72
N VAL A 68 -12.21 3.18 19.40
CA VAL A 68 -12.82 2.67 18.16
C VAL A 68 -12.20 3.32 16.92
N VAL A 69 -12.04 4.65 16.94
CA VAL A 69 -11.40 5.38 15.83
C VAL A 69 -9.94 4.96 15.67
N HIS A 70 -9.19 4.79 16.76
CA HIS A 70 -7.81 4.31 16.71
C HIS A 70 -7.74 2.90 16.10
N ALA A 71 -8.60 1.98 16.55
CA ALA A 71 -8.65 0.63 15.99
C ALA A 71 -8.95 0.65 14.49
N ALA A 72 -9.88 1.51 14.04
CA ALA A 72 -10.19 1.70 12.63
C ALA A 72 -9.01 2.24 11.81
N ILE A 73 -8.28 3.23 12.34
CA ILE A 73 -7.07 3.77 11.70
C ILE A 73 -6.00 2.68 11.57
N ARG A 74 -5.78 1.89 12.63
CA ARG A 74 -4.79 0.80 12.63
C ARG A 74 -5.11 -0.27 11.61
N ASP A 75 -6.36 -0.72 11.58
CA ASP A 75 -6.86 -1.73 10.63
C ASP A 75 -6.69 -1.25 9.18
N ALA A 76 -7.06 0.01 8.89
CA ALA A 76 -6.88 0.62 7.58
C ALA A 76 -5.39 0.74 7.18
N ALA A 77 -4.53 1.17 8.11
CA ALA A 77 -3.10 1.29 7.88
C ALA A 77 -2.45 -0.08 7.61
N GLN A 78 -2.84 -1.11 8.36
CA GLN A 78 -2.32 -2.46 8.20
C GLN A 78 -2.77 -3.08 6.88
N SER A 79 -4.05 -2.94 6.52
CA SER A 79 -4.58 -3.37 5.23
C SER A 79 -3.90 -2.67 4.06
N ALA A 80 -3.60 -1.37 4.17
CA ALA A 80 -2.84 -0.65 3.17
C ALA A 80 -1.39 -1.17 3.07
N ALA A 81 -0.73 -1.43 4.20
CA ALA A 81 0.62 -1.99 4.19
C ALA A 81 0.67 -3.39 3.56
N ASP A 82 -0.31 -4.26 3.86
CA ASP A 82 -0.42 -5.59 3.25
C ASP A 82 -0.63 -5.50 1.74
N SER A 83 -1.50 -4.59 1.28
CA SER A 83 -1.78 -4.35 -0.14
C SER A 83 -0.52 -3.86 -0.88
N ALA A 84 0.21 -2.93 -0.27
CA ALA A 84 1.49 -2.43 -0.81
C ALA A 84 2.54 -3.55 -0.91
N ARG A 85 2.62 -4.43 0.10
CA ARG A 85 3.54 -5.57 0.09
C ARG A 85 3.22 -6.55 -1.03
N GLN A 86 1.96 -6.89 -1.20
CA GLN A 86 1.54 -7.79 -2.28
C GLN A 86 1.86 -7.18 -3.65
N ALA A 87 1.55 -5.90 -3.84
CA ALA A 87 1.84 -5.20 -5.10
C ALA A 87 3.35 -5.16 -5.41
N ALA A 88 4.20 -4.95 -4.41
CA ALA A 88 5.66 -5.00 -4.58
C ALA A 88 6.14 -6.40 -5.02
N GLN A 89 5.58 -7.46 -4.45
CA GLN A 89 5.89 -8.85 -4.83
C GLN A 89 5.43 -9.15 -6.26
N ASP A 90 4.20 -8.77 -6.61
CA ASP A 90 3.65 -8.97 -7.95
C ASP A 90 4.48 -8.22 -9.00
N MET A 91 4.88 -6.99 -8.71
CA MET A 91 5.74 -6.18 -9.59
C MET A 91 7.14 -6.78 -9.76
N SER A 92 7.74 -7.31 -8.68
CA SER A 92 9.01 -8.03 -8.79
C SER A 92 8.86 -9.27 -9.67
N GLY A 93 7.79 -10.04 -9.48
CA GLY A 93 7.49 -11.22 -10.32
C GLY A 93 7.29 -10.86 -11.80
N ILE A 94 6.61 -9.76 -12.10
CA ILE A 94 6.44 -9.26 -13.47
C ILE A 94 7.78 -8.89 -14.08
N ARG A 95 8.64 -8.17 -13.34
CA ARG A 95 9.98 -7.79 -13.80
C ARG A 95 10.85 -9.03 -14.07
N ASP A 96 10.88 -9.97 -13.14
CA ASP A 96 11.71 -11.17 -13.27
C ASP A 96 11.22 -12.05 -14.44
N ALA A 97 9.90 -12.13 -14.64
CA ALA A 97 9.31 -12.79 -15.80
C ALA A 97 9.60 -12.06 -17.12
N ALA A 98 9.57 -10.72 -17.13
CA ALA A 98 9.94 -9.91 -18.29
C ALA A 98 11.39 -10.18 -18.69
N HIS A 99 12.31 -10.15 -17.72
CA HIS A 99 13.71 -10.43 -17.96
C HIS A 99 13.93 -11.86 -18.46
N SER A 100 13.38 -12.86 -17.76
CA SER A 100 13.52 -14.28 -18.14
C SER A 100 12.95 -14.58 -19.53
N GLN A 101 11.77 -14.06 -19.86
CA GLN A 101 11.15 -14.28 -21.17
C GLN A 101 11.83 -13.48 -22.27
N GLY A 102 12.29 -12.26 -21.96
CA GLY A 102 13.08 -11.43 -22.86
C GLY A 102 14.39 -12.12 -23.26
N SER A 103 15.15 -12.62 -22.29
CA SER A 103 16.39 -13.38 -22.55
C SER A 103 16.13 -14.72 -23.25
N ALA A 104 14.96 -15.33 -23.10
CA ALA A 104 14.61 -16.55 -23.81
C ALA A 104 14.25 -16.31 -25.28
N ILE A 105 13.56 -15.20 -25.58
CA ILE A 105 13.22 -14.79 -26.95
C ILE A 105 14.47 -14.26 -27.67
N MET A 106 15.29 -13.50 -26.95
CA MET A 106 16.48 -12.85 -27.50
C MET A 106 17.69 -13.09 -26.58
N PRO A 107 18.37 -14.25 -26.72
CA PRO A 107 19.50 -14.61 -25.87
C PRO A 107 20.77 -13.80 -26.16
N SER A 108 20.89 -13.20 -27.35
CA SER A 108 21.93 -12.25 -27.68
C SER A 108 21.41 -10.82 -27.56
N GLU A 109 22.10 -9.96 -26.81
CA GLU A 109 21.79 -8.52 -26.70
C GLU A 109 21.97 -7.75 -28.02
N ASP A 110 22.38 -8.42 -29.10
CA ASP A 110 22.57 -7.81 -30.41
C ASP A 110 21.24 -7.63 -31.17
N LEU A 111 20.43 -6.68 -30.67
CA LEU A 111 19.15 -6.29 -31.26
C LEU A 111 19.28 -5.72 -32.68
N ALA A 112 20.48 -5.27 -33.08
CA ALA A 112 20.72 -4.71 -34.41
C ALA A 112 20.74 -5.80 -35.50
N ASN A 113 21.09 -7.03 -35.14
CA ASN A 113 21.14 -8.18 -36.03
C ASN A 113 20.02 -9.20 -35.75
N ALA A 114 19.09 -8.87 -34.85
CA ALA A 114 17.99 -9.75 -34.49
C ALA A 114 17.00 -9.95 -35.66
N GLU A 115 16.52 -11.18 -35.80
CA GLU A 115 15.48 -11.54 -36.76
C GLU A 115 14.21 -10.69 -36.49
N PRO A 116 13.55 -10.13 -37.52
CA PRO A 116 12.35 -9.30 -37.35
C PRO A 116 11.22 -10.00 -36.60
N HIS A 117 11.12 -11.32 -36.72
CA HIS A 117 10.15 -12.14 -35.99
C HIS A 117 10.39 -12.11 -34.48
N ASP A 118 11.64 -12.26 -34.05
CA ASP A 118 12.00 -12.33 -32.63
C ASP A 118 11.90 -10.95 -31.97
N LEU A 119 12.22 -9.89 -32.72
CA LEU A 119 11.96 -8.51 -32.30
C LEU A 119 10.48 -8.25 -32.06
N LYS A 120 9.60 -8.72 -32.94
CA LYS A 120 8.15 -8.57 -32.78
C LYS A 120 7.65 -9.32 -31.55
N LEU A 121 8.08 -10.58 -31.37
CA LEU A 121 7.69 -11.40 -30.23
C LEU A 121 8.18 -10.79 -28.91
N LEU A 122 9.39 -10.23 -28.89
CA LEU A 122 9.94 -9.52 -27.73
C LEU A 122 9.09 -8.30 -27.37
N VAL A 123 8.75 -7.47 -28.35
CA VAL A 123 7.90 -6.29 -28.14
C VAL A 123 6.52 -6.68 -27.61
N GLU A 124 5.85 -7.65 -28.23
CA GLU A 124 4.53 -8.13 -27.78
C GLU A 124 4.58 -8.69 -26.35
N THR A 125 5.68 -9.40 -26.01
CA THR A 125 5.90 -9.91 -24.65
C THR A 125 6.10 -8.77 -23.65
N MET A 126 6.91 -7.76 -23.98
CA MET A 126 7.15 -6.62 -23.11
C MET A 126 5.90 -5.75 -22.92
N ASP A 127 5.12 -5.52 -23.97
CA ASP A 127 3.82 -4.83 -23.89
C ASP A 127 2.85 -5.57 -22.95
N SER A 128 2.78 -6.90 -23.04
CA SER A 128 1.96 -7.71 -22.12
C SER A 128 2.42 -7.58 -20.67
N LYS A 129 3.73 -7.50 -20.39
CA LYS A 129 4.25 -7.26 -19.03
C LYS A 129 3.93 -5.85 -18.54
N LEU A 130 3.99 -4.87 -19.42
CA LEU A 130 3.64 -3.49 -19.10
C LEU A 130 2.14 -3.35 -18.78
N GLU A 131 1.27 -4.05 -19.50
CA GLU A 131 -0.16 -4.14 -19.19
C GLU A 131 -0.40 -4.80 -17.82
N ALA A 132 0.28 -5.92 -17.54
CA ALA A 132 0.20 -6.57 -16.23
C ALA A 132 0.64 -5.64 -15.08
N ALA A 133 1.73 -4.89 -15.27
CA ALA A 133 2.20 -3.91 -14.28
C ALA A 133 1.18 -2.78 -14.05
N GLN A 134 0.57 -2.27 -15.12
CA GLN A 134 -0.50 -1.26 -15.02
C GLN A 134 -1.72 -1.80 -14.25
N ASN A 135 -2.09 -3.05 -14.46
CA ASN A 135 -3.18 -3.70 -13.73
C ASN A 135 -2.90 -3.83 -12.23
N VAL A 136 -1.65 -4.15 -11.84
CA VAL A 136 -1.25 -4.17 -10.42
C VAL A 136 -1.37 -2.78 -9.81
N ILE A 137 -0.90 -1.73 -10.50
CA ILE A 137 -1.02 -0.34 -10.03
C ILE A 137 -2.49 0.07 -9.86
N ALA A 138 -3.34 -0.20 -10.85
CA ALA A 138 -4.76 0.12 -10.81
C ALA A 138 -5.48 -0.60 -9.65
N SER A 139 -5.27 -1.91 -9.53
CA SER A 139 -5.83 -2.72 -8.43
C SER A 139 -5.39 -2.21 -7.06
N THR A 140 -4.10 -1.86 -6.91
CA THR A 140 -3.58 -1.38 -5.62
C THR A 140 -4.16 0.00 -5.26
N ARG A 141 -4.35 0.86 -6.27
CA ARG A 141 -5.04 2.14 -6.08
C ARG A 141 -6.48 1.94 -5.61
N ASP A 142 -7.23 1.04 -6.25
CA ASP A 142 -8.61 0.73 -5.84
C ASP A 142 -8.67 0.19 -4.40
N GLN A 143 -7.71 -0.63 -4.00
CA GLN A 143 -7.61 -1.14 -2.62
C GLN A 143 -7.34 -0.01 -1.62
N PHE A 144 -6.45 0.95 -1.95
CA PHE A 144 -6.23 2.13 -1.11
C PHE A 144 -7.45 3.04 -1.03
N GLU A 145 -8.16 3.27 -2.15
CA GLU A 145 -9.38 4.06 -2.18
C GLU A 145 -10.47 3.42 -1.30
N GLN A 146 -10.61 2.10 -1.34
CA GLN A 146 -11.53 1.36 -0.46
C GLN A 146 -11.13 1.43 1.01
N ALA A 147 -9.84 1.28 1.34
CA ALA A 147 -9.34 1.42 2.70
C ALA A 147 -9.62 2.84 3.25
N ALA A 148 -9.38 3.87 2.43
CA ALA A 148 -9.67 5.25 2.79
C ALA A 148 -11.18 5.51 2.94
N ALA A 149 -12.02 4.91 2.09
CA ALA A 149 -13.49 5.01 2.22
C ALA A 149 -14.00 4.36 3.51
N ARG A 150 -13.48 3.17 3.87
CA ARG A 150 -13.80 2.50 5.15
C ARG A 150 -13.38 3.34 6.35
N LEU A 151 -12.22 4.00 6.27
CA LEU A 151 -11.77 4.90 7.32
C LEU A 151 -12.72 6.10 7.47
N ARG A 152 -13.07 6.77 6.37
CA ARG A 152 -14.03 7.90 6.38
C ARG A 152 -15.41 7.52 6.90
N ALA A 153 -15.86 6.29 6.71
CA ALA A 153 -17.15 5.82 7.22
C ALA A 153 -17.15 5.52 8.73
N ARG A 154 -15.97 5.42 9.36
CA ARG A 154 -15.78 5.17 10.79
C ARG A 154 -15.34 6.43 11.58
N LEU A 155 -15.11 7.54 10.87
CA LEU A 155 -14.87 8.88 11.41
C LEU A 155 -16.18 9.66 11.44
#